data_AF-A0AAU9BG32-F1
#
_entry.id   AF-A0AAU9BG32-F1
#
_cell.length_a   1.000
_cell.length_b   1.000
_cell.length_c   1.000
_cell.angle_alpha   90.00
_cell.angle_beta   90.00
_cell.angle_gamma   90.00
#
_symmetry.space_group_name_H-M   'P 1'
#
loop_
_entity.id
_entity.type
_entity.pdbx_description
1 polymer ?
#
loop_
_entity_poly.entity_id
_entity_poly.type
_entity_poly.pdbx_seq_one_letter_code
_entity_poly.pdbx_strand_id
1 'polypeptide(L)'
;MGRTKSQPVELVEDAPLTDGLSVNLNAMSEHRLEIMQQFGDGLPYERDRIVHETRFYMAQSAEAMLEAGKRLVILKENEPHGDFIDIVESQLSLSKRTAQVMMQASLKYLSPKLEPKAQALALLGKTKLFELMTEDDEDLAELADGGTIAGMSLDDIDRMTSRELKAALREARETNAAQQRVLADKNEKIDSLSTKLEKKSRIQPPKPDEEVKKLRAEVTALAVEAESAIAVRLSSAFETLCAYCAENMIDTPRDFMAGLVCQLESTACSLRSTFDLPDEPTGNAAPSWLTDPMPQINGQEA
;
A
#
# COMPACT_ATOMS: atom_id res chain seq x y z
N MET A 1 52.11 -1.47 -51.14
CA MET A 1 51.29 -0.82 -50.09
C MET A 1 52.20 -0.54 -48.90
N GLY A 2 52.81 0.65 -48.88
CA GLY A 2 53.78 1.03 -47.85
C GLY A 2 53.08 1.38 -46.53
N ARG A 3 53.56 0.80 -45.42
CA ARG A 3 53.14 1.19 -44.07
C ARG A 3 53.64 2.61 -43.79
N THR A 4 52.72 3.54 -43.58
CA THR A 4 53.03 4.87 -43.01
C THR A 4 53.46 4.69 -41.56
N LYS A 5 54.63 5.23 -41.24
CA LYS A 5 55.24 5.21 -39.91
C LYS A 5 54.39 6.08 -38.97
N SER A 6 53.83 5.50 -37.92
CA SER A 6 53.17 6.25 -36.84
C SER A 6 54.18 7.17 -36.19
N GLN A 7 53.88 8.49 -36.14
CA GLN A 7 54.67 9.46 -35.39
C GLN A 7 54.68 9.08 -33.89
N PRO A 8 55.80 9.27 -33.18
CA PRO A 8 55.84 9.07 -31.75
C PRO A 8 54.96 10.13 -31.09
N VAL A 9 54.15 9.73 -30.10
CA VAL A 9 53.44 10.66 -29.23
C VAL A 9 54.51 11.47 -28.48
N GLU A 10 54.63 12.76 -28.79
CA GLU A 10 55.36 13.70 -27.95
C GLU A 10 54.61 13.80 -26.62
N LEU A 11 55.23 13.29 -25.56
CA LEU A 11 54.85 13.62 -24.19
C LEU A 11 55.14 15.12 -24.04
N VAL A 12 54.08 15.93 -23.98
CA VAL A 12 54.22 17.34 -23.60
C VAL A 12 54.80 17.35 -22.19
N GLU A 13 56.06 17.78 -22.08
CA GLU A 13 56.71 18.06 -20.80
C GLU A 13 55.87 19.09 -20.02
N ASP A 14 55.67 18.78 -18.75
CA ASP A 14 55.06 19.56 -17.67
C ASP A 14 54.56 20.95 -18.09
N ALA A 15 53.24 21.06 -18.32
CA ALA A 15 52.59 22.36 -18.29
C ALA A 15 52.89 22.99 -16.92
N PRO A 16 53.56 24.15 -16.86
CA PRO A 16 53.89 24.78 -15.59
C PRO A 16 52.58 25.06 -14.84
N LEU A 17 52.50 24.53 -13.61
CA LEU A 17 51.42 24.89 -12.69
C LEU A 17 51.34 26.41 -12.65
N THR A 18 50.20 26.97 -13.06
CA THR A 18 50.01 28.42 -13.11
C THR A 18 50.34 29.02 -11.74
N ASP A 19 51.15 30.08 -11.69
CA ASP A 19 51.61 30.71 -10.44
C ASP A 19 50.47 31.05 -9.46
N GLY A 20 49.26 31.32 -9.96
CA GLY A 20 48.09 31.54 -9.13
C GLY A 20 47.61 30.29 -8.38
N LEU A 21 47.76 29.10 -8.94
CA LEU A 21 47.35 27.84 -8.31
C LEU A 21 48.29 27.45 -7.16
N SER A 22 49.60 27.64 -7.35
CA SER A 22 50.61 27.37 -6.32
C SER A 22 50.50 28.33 -5.14
N VAL A 23 50.29 29.63 -5.40
CA VAL A 23 50.04 30.64 -4.36
C VAL A 23 48.78 30.31 -3.55
N ASN A 24 47.68 29.93 -4.21
CA ASN A 24 46.45 29.54 -3.52
C ASN A 24 46.61 28.28 -2.67
N LEU A 25 47.32 27.25 -3.16
CA LEU A 25 47.60 26.03 -2.41
C LEU A 25 48.47 26.28 -1.17
N ASN A 26 49.44 27.19 -1.29
CA ASN A 26 50.28 27.62 -0.16
C ASN A 26 49.45 28.36 0.88
N ALA A 27 48.64 29.34 0.46
CA ALA A 27 47.75 30.09 1.35
C ALA A 27 46.75 29.18 2.08
N MET A 28 46.17 28.18 1.39
CA MET A 28 45.29 27.19 2.03
C MET A 28 46.03 26.29 3.03
N SER A 29 47.31 26.01 2.79
CA SER A 29 48.12 25.17 3.68
C SER A 29 48.57 25.94 4.92
N GLU A 30 48.98 27.20 4.75
CA GLU A 30 49.23 28.14 5.85
C GLU A 30 47.99 28.31 6.72
N HIS A 31 46.84 28.59 6.11
CA HIS A 31 45.58 28.76 6.83
C HIS A 31 45.16 27.50 7.61
N ARG A 32 45.34 26.30 7.02
CA ARG A 32 45.09 25.04 7.74
C ARG A 32 46.02 24.87 8.94
N LEU A 33 47.28 25.26 8.81
CA LEU A 33 48.28 25.15 9.87
C LEU A 33 47.98 26.13 11.01
N GLU A 34 47.57 27.36 10.69
CA GLU A 34 47.08 28.35 11.66
C GLU A 34 45.86 27.84 12.44
N ILE A 35 44.86 27.27 11.75
CA ILE A 35 43.68 26.67 12.40
C ILE A 35 44.09 25.53 13.33
N MET A 36 44.97 24.63 12.88
CA MET A 36 45.46 23.53 13.72
C MET A 36 46.29 24.01 14.90
N GLN A 37 47.03 25.12 14.75
CA GLN A 37 47.75 25.72 15.87
C GLN A 37 46.81 26.34 16.90
N GLN A 38 45.70 26.93 16.46
CA GLN A 38 44.72 27.58 17.34
C GLN A 38 43.75 26.59 18.00
N PHE A 39 43.28 25.58 17.27
CA PHE A 39 42.18 24.70 17.69
C PHE A 39 42.54 23.20 17.70
N GLY A 40 43.76 22.83 17.29
CA GLY A 40 44.16 21.43 17.18
C GLY A 40 44.69 20.80 18.46
N ASP A 41 44.73 21.55 19.57
CA ASP A 41 45.18 21.09 20.89
C ASP A 41 46.57 20.41 20.88
N GLY A 42 47.43 20.81 19.95
CA GLY A 42 48.77 20.23 19.77
C GLY A 42 48.78 18.85 19.10
N LEU A 43 47.64 18.34 18.63
CA LEU A 43 47.51 17.06 17.94
C LEU A 43 47.45 17.26 16.42
N PRO A 44 47.96 16.31 15.62
CA PRO A 44 47.82 16.34 14.16
C PRO A 44 46.36 16.17 13.75
N TYR A 45 46.02 16.65 12.55
CA TYR A 45 44.67 16.48 11.98
C TYR A 45 44.40 15.01 11.67
N GLU A 46 43.33 14.49 12.26
CA GLU A 46 42.80 13.16 11.97
C GLU A 46 41.29 13.29 11.82
N ARG A 47 40.78 13.03 10.60
CA ARG A 47 39.38 13.27 10.24
C ARG A 47 38.41 12.59 11.21
N ASP A 48 38.63 11.30 11.47
CA ASP A 48 37.70 10.50 12.27
C ASP A 48 37.68 10.97 13.72
N ARG A 49 38.85 11.32 14.28
CA ARG A 49 38.96 11.91 15.62
C ARG A 49 38.13 13.18 15.75
N ILE A 50 38.34 14.15 14.86
CA ILE A 50 37.61 15.45 14.90
C ILE A 50 36.10 15.23 14.73
N VAL A 51 35.68 14.31 13.87
CA VAL A 51 34.26 13.97 13.69
C VAL A 51 33.67 13.37 14.97
N HIS A 52 34.37 12.44 15.62
CA HIS A 52 33.92 11.82 16.86
C HIS A 52 33.85 12.82 18.02
N GLU A 53 34.87 13.67 18.20
CA GLU A 53 34.88 14.74 19.19
C GLU A 53 33.73 15.72 18.97
N THR A 54 33.49 16.11 17.71
CA THR A 54 32.36 17.00 17.37
C THR A 54 31.02 16.35 17.72
N ARG A 55 30.81 15.07 17.38
CA ARG A 55 29.58 14.34 17.75
C ARG A 55 29.42 14.22 19.26
N PHE A 56 30.50 13.97 19.99
CA PHE A 56 30.49 13.94 21.45
C PHE A 56 29.99 15.26 22.04
N TYR A 57 30.52 16.40 21.59
CA TYR A 57 30.05 17.70 22.06
C TYR A 57 28.62 18.02 21.62
N MET A 58 28.19 17.55 20.45
CA MET A 58 26.79 17.65 20.02
C MET A 58 25.85 16.87 20.96
N ALA A 59 26.24 15.65 21.35
CA ALA A 59 25.48 14.84 22.30
C ALA A 59 25.46 15.48 23.69
N GLN A 60 26.62 15.92 24.18
CA GLN A 60 26.73 16.64 25.45
C GLN A 60 25.88 17.92 25.46
N SER A 61 25.81 18.63 24.33
CA SER A 61 24.94 19.82 24.22
C SER A 61 23.46 19.48 24.31
N ALA A 62 23.05 18.30 23.82
CA ALA A 62 21.69 17.81 23.93
C ALA A 62 21.34 17.42 25.38
N GLU A 63 22.24 16.71 26.05
CA GLU A 63 22.10 16.38 27.48
C GLU A 63 22.05 17.65 28.35
N ALA A 64 22.96 18.59 28.15
CA ALA A 64 22.98 19.86 28.87
C ALA A 64 21.69 20.67 28.63
N MET A 65 21.14 20.61 27.42
CA MET A 65 19.85 21.24 27.11
C MET A 65 18.69 20.60 27.88
N LEU A 66 18.65 19.26 28.01
CA LEU A 66 17.64 18.56 28.81
C LEU A 66 17.78 18.89 30.30
N GLU A 67 19.01 18.93 30.82
CA GLU A 67 19.25 19.32 32.21
C GLU A 67 18.83 20.77 32.47
N ALA A 68 19.11 21.70 31.55
CA ALA A 68 18.67 23.08 31.64
C ALA A 68 17.13 23.20 31.57
N GLY A 69 16.48 22.46 30.69
CA GLY A 69 15.02 22.43 30.61
C GLY A 69 14.36 21.87 31.88
N LYS A 70 14.97 20.89 32.54
CA LYS A 70 14.56 20.44 33.88
C LYS A 70 14.63 21.56 34.92
N ARG A 71 15.65 22.44 34.90
CA ARG A 71 15.73 23.59 35.82
C ARG A 71 14.68 24.65 35.47
N LEU A 72 14.39 24.85 34.18
CA LEU A 72 13.32 25.74 33.74
C LEU A 72 11.94 25.27 34.21
N VAL A 73 11.68 23.95 34.22
CA VAL A 73 10.46 23.39 34.82
C VAL A 73 10.41 23.72 36.31
N ILE A 74 11.51 23.50 37.05
CA ILE A 74 11.58 23.83 38.47
C ILE A 74 11.29 25.32 38.70
N LEU A 75 11.92 26.23 37.96
CA LEU A 75 11.65 27.67 38.07
C LEU A 75 10.19 28.00 37.79
N LYS A 76 9.60 27.42 36.73
CA LYS A 76 8.21 27.68 36.35
C LYS A 76 7.21 27.27 37.44
N GLU A 77 7.49 26.21 38.18
CA GLU A 77 6.62 25.73 39.27
C GLU A 77 6.79 26.53 40.57
N ASN A 78 7.93 27.21 40.76
CA ASN A 78 8.22 27.93 42.01
C ASN A 78 8.06 29.45 41.90
N GLU A 79 8.02 30.02 40.69
CA GLU A 79 7.94 31.45 40.46
C GLU A 79 6.57 31.85 39.86
N PRO A 80 5.99 33.02 40.22
CA PRO A 80 4.85 33.59 39.53
C PRO A 80 5.12 33.76 38.03
N HIS A 81 4.07 33.72 37.21
CA HIS A 81 4.23 33.77 35.75
C HIS A 81 5.05 34.98 35.25
N GLY A 82 4.86 36.17 35.85
CA GLY A 82 5.63 37.37 35.50
C GLY A 82 7.12 37.21 35.81
N ASP A 83 7.44 36.85 37.05
CA ASP A 83 8.81 36.69 37.52
C ASP A 83 9.56 35.59 36.75
N PHE A 84 8.88 34.48 36.43
CA PHE A 84 9.44 33.42 35.58
C PHE A 84 9.85 33.96 34.20
N ILE A 85 9.02 34.81 33.59
CA ILE A 85 9.33 35.40 32.28
C ILE A 85 10.52 36.32 32.39
N ASP A 86 10.55 37.16 33.41
CA ASP A 86 11.63 38.11 33.63
C ASP A 86 12.96 37.39 33.87
N ILE A 87 12.96 36.28 34.62
CA ILE A 87 14.13 35.40 34.80
C ILE A 87 14.57 34.82 33.45
N VAL A 88 13.65 34.24 32.67
CA VAL A 88 13.95 33.61 31.38
C VAL A 88 14.54 34.60 30.38
N GLU A 89 13.94 35.78 30.24
CA GLU A 89 14.31 36.76 29.23
C GLU A 89 15.50 37.62 29.68
N SER A 90 15.52 38.09 30.93
CA SER A 90 16.53 39.04 31.42
C SER A 90 17.77 38.38 32.01
N GLN A 91 17.61 37.30 32.78
CA GLN A 91 18.73 36.67 33.50
C GLN A 91 19.35 35.53 32.69
N LEU A 92 18.51 34.72 32.02
CA LEU A 92 18.96 33.58 31.23
C LEU A 92 19.15 33.92 29.75
N SER A 93 18.68 35.08 29.29
CA SER A 93 18.78 35.52 27.88
C SER A 93 18.17 34.50 26.90
N LEU A 94 17.08 33.85 27.30
CA LEU A 94 16.35 32.88 26.50
C LEU A 94 15.02 33.48 26.03
N SER A 95 14.62 33.15 24.79
CA SER A 95 13.24 33.44 24.39
C SER A 95 12.27 32.52 25.14
N LYS A 96 11.06 33.02 25.44
CA LYS A 96 9.95 32.21 25.95
C LYS A 96 9.76 30.89 25.19
N ARG A 97 9.81 30.95 23.87
CA ARG A 97 9.63 29.78 23.00
C ARG A 97 10.76 28.76 23.19
N THR A 98 12.01 29.23 23.28
CA THR A 98 13.17 28.36 23.53
C THR A 98 13.03 27.66 24.88
N ALA A 99 12.70 28.41 25.93
CA ALA A 99 12.50 27.85 27.26
C ALA A 99 11.37 26.82 27.28
N GLN A 100 10.24 27.11 26.62
CA GLN A 100 9.11 26.18 26.50
C GLN A 100 9.50 24.88 25.81
N VAL A 101 10.19 24.95 24.68
CA VAL A 101 10.61 23.77 23.93
C VAL A 101 11.63 22.95 24.73
N MET A 102 12.56 23.60 25.46
CA MET A 102 13.50 22.90 26.34
C MET A 102 12.79 22.19 27.49
N MET A 103 11.82 22.84 28.14
CA MET A 103 11.00 22.22 29.19
C MET A 103 10.23 21.01 28.65
N GLN A 104 9.60 21.13 27.48
CA GLN A 104 8.85 20.04 26.84
C GLN A 104 9.76 18.86 26.52
N ALA A 105 10.92 19.11 25.90
CA ALA A 105 11.90 18.06 25.62
C ALA A 105 12.38 17.37 26.90
N SER A 106 12.61 18.14 27.97
CA SER A 106 13.06 17.58 29.26
C SER A 106 11.99 16.70 29.90
N LEU A 107 10.73 17.15 29.90
CA LEU A 107 9.61 16.35 30.41
C LEU A 107 9.40 15.06 29.61
N LYS A 108 9.65 15.10 28.30
CA LYS A 108 9.57 13.95 27.39
C LYS A 108 10.71 12.97 27.64
N TYR A 109 11.95 13.38 27.41
CA TYR A 109 13.12 12.50 27.39
C TYR A 109 13.63 12.09 28.78
N LEU A 110 13.25 12.83 29.84
CA LEU A 110 13.54 12.46 31.23
C LEU A 110 12.30 11.85 31.92
N SER A 111 11.32 11.37 31.15
CA SER A 111 10.22 10.57 31.71
C SER A 111 10.76 9.23 32.24
N PRO A 112 10.09 8.57 33.20
CA PRO A 112 10.57 7.29 33.75
C PRO A 112 10.83 6.20 32.70
N LYS A 113 10.17 6.29 31.54
CA LYS A 113 10.32 5.35 30.43
C LYS A 113 11.53 5.68 29.55
N LEU A 114 11.78 6.95 29.30
CA LEU A 114 12.83 7.41 28.37
C LEU A 114 14.13 7.83 29.06
N GLU A 115 14.11 8.15 30.36
CA GLU A 115 15.30 8.50 31.15
C GLU A 115 16.45 7.49 31.00
N PRO A 116 16.26 6.15 31.11
CA PRO A 116 17.35 5.20 30.91
C PRO A 116 17.87 5.15 29.47
N LYS A 117 17.13 5.73 28.51
CA LYS A 117 17.45 5.78 27.08
C LYS A 117 17.88 7.18 26.62
N ALA A 118 17.85 8.18 27.51
CA ALA A 118 18.10 9.57 27.17
C ALA A 118 19.48 9.78 26.56
N GLN A 119 20.50 9.09 27.08
CA GLN A 119 21.87 9.17 26.55
C GLN A 119 21.97 8.63 25.10
N ALA A 120 21.31 7.51 24.81
CA ALA A 120 21.30 6.94 23.45
C ALA A 120 20.63 7.90 22.46
N LEU A 121 19.51 8.51 22.86
CA LEU A 121 18.81 9.50 22.04
C LEU A 121 19.59 10.83 21.93
N ALA A 122 20.33 11.22 22.97
CA ALA A 122 21.12 12.45 22.96
C ALA A 122 22.23 12.43 21.90
N LEU A 123 22.75 11.26 21.52
CA LEU A 123 23.73 11.11 20.43
C LEU A 123 23.25 11.68 19.09
N LEU A 124 21.93 11.69 18.85
CA LEU A 124 21.32 12.31 17.66
C LEU A 124 21.46 13.83 17.63
N GLY A 125 21.78 14.44 18.77
CA GLY A 125 21.92 15.87 18.96
C GLY A 125 20.57 16.60 19.12
N LYS A 126 20.66 17.81 19.68
CA LYS A 126 19.52 18.66 20.07
C LYS A 126 18.46 18.82 18.98
N THR A 127 18.87 19.08 17.74
CA THR A 127 17.93 19.39 16.66
C THR A 127 17.07 18.19 16.29
N LYS A 128 17.63 16.98 16.30
CA LYS A 128 16.88 15.75 15.99
C LYS A 128 15.96 15.36 17.13
N LEU A 129 16.38 15.56 18.38
CA LEU A 129 15.49 15.42 19.54
C LEU A 129 14.24 16.30 19.44
N PHE A 130 14.36 17.53 18.96
CA PHE A 130 13.16 18.37 18.79
C PHE A 130 12.20 17.89 17.72
N GLU A 131 12.69 17.29 16.64
CA GLU A 131 11.82 16.73 15.60
C GLU A 131 11.16 15.42 16.08
N LEU A 132 11.86 14.63 16.89
CA LEU A 132 11.37 13.37 17.46
C LEU A 132 10.42 13.55 18.66
N MET A 133 10.35 14.75 19.24
CA MET A 133 9.53 15.03 20.41
C MET A 133 8.02 14.76 20.19
N THR A 134 7.58 14.76 18.92
CA THR A 134 6.19 14.48 18.55
C THR A 134 5.87 13.00 18.35
N GLU A 135 6.84 12.10 18.48
CA GLU A 135 6.64 10.65 18.43
C GLU A 135 6.26 10.10 19.81
N ASP A 136 5.68 8.90 19.86
CA ASP A 136 5.23 8.30 21.12
C ASP A 136 6.39 7.80 21.97
N ASP A 137 6.21 7.76 23.30
CA ASP A 137 7.24 7.30 24.23
C ASP A 137 7.59 5.81 24.02
N GLU A 138 6.65 5.03 23.46
CA GLU A 138 6.87 3.64 23.06
C GLU A 138 7.82 3.54 21.89
N ASP A 139 7.50 4.23 20.81
CA ASP A 139 8.30 4.26 19.59
C ASP A 139 9.71 4.78 19.86
N LEU A 140 9.86 5.82 20.71
CA LEU A 140 11.16 6.37 21.09
C LEU A 140 11.99 5.42 21.96
N ALA A 141 11.35 4.67 22.85
CA ALA A 141 12.04 3.65 23.64
C ALA A 141 12.48 2.49 22.74
N GLU A 142 11.62 2.05 21.82
CA GLU A 142 11.93 1.00 20.86
C GLU A 142 13.08 1.42 19.94
N LEU A 143 13.09 2.66 19.46
CA LEU A 143 14.19 3.22 18.66
C LEU A 143 15.53 3.15 19.39
N ALA A 144 15.53 3.51 20.69
CA ALA A 144 16.74 3.45 21.51
C ALA A 144 17.21 2.01 21.79
N ASP A 145 16.30 1.04 21.70
CA ASP A 145 16.58 -0.40 21.81
C ASP A 145 16.94 -1.06 20.47
N GLY A 146 17.07 -0.27 19.40
CA GLY A 146 17.45 -0.75 18.06
C GLY A 146 16.27 -1.06 17.14
N GLY A 147 15.05 -0.68 17.54
CA GLY A 147 13.88 -0.66 16.66
C GLY A 147 13.90 0.49 15.67
N THR A 148 12.73 0.80 15.10
CA THR A 148 12.60 1.79 14.04
C THR A 148 11.41 2.72 14.25
N ILE A 149 11.57 3.99 13.91
CA ILE A 149 10.46 4.95 13.83
C ILE A 149 10.27 5.34 12.38
N ALA A 150 9.03 5.26 11.88
CA ALA A 150 8.72 5.52 10.48
C ALA A 150 9.62 4.71 9.50
N GLY A 151 10.01 3.49 9.91
CA GLY A 151 10.90 2.62 9.15
C GLY A 151 12.39 3.00 9.18
N MET A 152 12.79 3.98 9.99
CA MET A 152 14.17 4.44 10.13
C MET A 152 14.77 3.96 11.46
N SER A 153 15.97 3.38 11.40
CA SER A 153 16.73 3.02 12.61
C SER A 153 17.43 4.25 13.21
N LEU A 154 17.96 4.10 14.43
CA LEU A 154 18.75 5.15 15.09
C LEU A 154 19.95 5.59 14.21
N ASP A 155 20.61 4.64 13.55
CA ASP A 155 21.74 4.90 12.65
C ASP A 155 21.32 5.64 11.38
N ASP A 156 20.15 5.31 10.81
CA ASP A 156 19.62 6.02 9.64
C ASP A 156 19.31 7.48 10.01
N ILE A 157 18.69 7.68 11.17
CA ILE A 157 18.38 8.99 11.72
C ILE A 157 19.68 9.76 11.99
N ASP A 158 20.74 9.11 12.49
CA ASP A 158 22.05 9.76 12.71
C ASP A 158 22.71 10.21 11.39
N ARG A 159 22.60 9.40 10.33
CA ARG A 159 23.22 9.70 9.01
C ARG A 159 22.53 10.82 8.24
N MET A 160 21.25 11.07 8.49
CA MET A 160 20.51 12.14 7.82
C MET A 160 20.57 13.47 8.56
N THR A 161 20.27 14.55 7.84
CA THR A 161 20.10 15.88 8.41
C THR A 161 18.77 16.01 9.16
N SER A 162 18.66 16.98 10.07
CA SER A 162 17.39 17.26 10.76
C SER A 162 16.25 17.64 9.82
N ARG A 163 16.57 18.22 8.64
CA ARG A 163 15.58 18.59 7.62
C ARG A 163 15.03 17.36 6.93
N GLU A 164 15.88 16.41 6.59
CA GLU A 164 15.49 15.12 6.01
C GLU A 164 14.65 14.33 7.00
N LEU A 165 15.07 14.27 8.27
CA LEU A 165 14.29 13.62 9.34
C LEU A 165 12.88 14.21 9.44
N LYS A 166 12.77 15.54 9.49
CA LYS A 166 11.47 16.23 9.54
C LYS A 166 10.59 15.90 8.34
N ALA A 167 11.17 15.86 7.14
CA ALA A 167 10.44 15.51 5.92
C ALA A 167 9.96 14.06 5.96
N ALA A 168 10.81 13.12 6.38
CA ALA A 168 10.49 11.70 6.48
C ALA A 168 9.38 11.44 7.50
N LEU A 169 9.45 12.04 8.70
CA LEU A 169 8.39 11.92 9.72
C LEU A 169 7.06 12.48 9.21
N ARG A 170 7.10 13.60 8.48
CA ARG A 170 5.90 14.20 7.89
C ARG A 170 5.29 13.30 6.81
N GLU A 171 6.11 12.77 5.91
CA GLU A 171 5.65 11.85 4.85
C GLU A 171 5.06 10.57 5.46
N ALA A 172 5.71 10.00 6.49
CA ALA A 172 5.20 8.84 7.21
C ALA A 172 3.81 9.10 7.83
N ARG A 173 3.60 10.28 8.42
CA ARG A 173 2.29 10.69 8.96
C ARG A 173 1.25 10.87 7.87
N GLU A 174 1.60 11.54 6.77
CA GLU A 174 0.69 11.79 5.66
C GLU A 174 0.28 10.48 4.96
N THR A 175 1.23 9.55 4.77
CA THR A 175 0.97 8.21 4.22
C THR A 175 0.10 7.37 5.16
N ASN A 176 0.39 7.35 6.46
CA ASN A 176 -0.44 6.64 7.44
C ASN A 176 -1.87 7.21 7.48
N ALA A 177 -2.03 8.54 7.50
CA ALA A 177 -3.34 9.19 7.44
C ALA A 177 -4.08 8.87 6.13
N ALA A 178 -3.39 8.83 4.99
CA ALA A 178 -4.00 8.45 3.71
C ALA A 178 -4.45 6.98 3.73
N GLN A 179 -3.64 6.07 4.27
CA GLN A 179 -4.00 4.66 4.42
C GLN A 179 -5.22 4.49 5.35
N GLN A 180 -5.26 5.19 6.49
CA GLN A 180 -6.41 5.17 7.39
C GLN A 180 -7.70 5.64 6.72
N ARG A 181 -7.64 6.71 5.90
CA ARG A 181 -8.80 7.18 5.12
C ARG A 181 -9.29 6.11 4.12
N VAL A 182 -8.37 5.50 3.38
CA VAL A 182 -8.73 4.44 2.43
C VAL A 182 -9.35 3.24 3.15
N LEU A 183 -8.83 2.89 4.34
CA LEU A 183 -9.39 1.82 5.16
C LEU A 183 -10.79 2.18 5.69
N ALA A 184 -11.00 3.41 6.15
CA ALA A 184 -12.30 3.91 6.57
C ALA A 184 -13.31 3.88 5.40
N ASP A 185 -12.95 4.43 4.24
CA ASP A 185 -13.79 4.41 3.03
C ASP A 185 -14.14 2.98 2.60
N LYS A 186 -13.17 2.05 2.69
CA LYS A 186 -13.41 0.63 2.40
C LYS A 186 -14.36 0.02 3.42
N ASN A 187 -14.17 0.31 4.71
CA ASN A 187 -15.03 -0.22 5.76
C ASN A 187 -16.48 0.31 5.62
N GLU A 188 -16.65 1.61 5.37
CA GLU A 188 -17.97 2.19 5.10
C GLU A 188 -18.63 1.56 3.86
N LYS A 189 -17.86 1.31 2.79
CA LYS A 189 -18.39 0.61 1.61
C LYS A 189 -18.80 -0.82 1.96
N ILE A 190 -17.98 -1.56 2.70
CA ILE A 190 -18.29 -2.91 3.17
C ILE A 190 -19.59 -2.89 4.00
N ASP A 191 -19.72 -1.95 4.94
CA ASP A 191 -20.92 -1.79 5.76
C ASP A 191 -22.15 -1.40 4.91
N SER A 192 -21.98 -0.56 3.90
CA SER A 192 -23.05 -0.20 2.97
C SER A 192 -23.50 -1.38 2.10
N LEU A 193 -22.56 -2.26 1.72
CA LEU A 193 -22.85 -3.45 0.91
C LEU A 193 -23.46 -4.56 1.76
N SER A 194 -22.96 -4.76 2.99
CA SER A 194 -23.52 -5.70 3.95
C SER A 194 -24.95 -5.30 4.30
N THR A 195 -25.22 -4.03 4.60
CA THR A 195 -26.58 -3.53 4.85
C THR A 195 -27.48 -3.63 3.62
N LYS A 196 -26.97 -3.42 2.40
CA LYS A 196 -27.75 -3.66 1.17
C LYS A 196 -28.05 -5.14 0.97
N LEU A 197 -27.10 -6.03 1.28
CA LEU A 197 -27.29 -7.48 1.20
C LEU A 197 -28.30 -7.95 2.26
N GLU A 198 -28.21 -7.44 3.49
CA GLU A 198 -29.19 -7.69 4.55
C GLU A 198 -30.57 -7.11 4.24
N LYS A 199 -30.66 -5.89 3.68
CA LYS A 199 -31.96 -5.31 3.26
C LYS A 199 -32.56 -6.08 2.09
N LYS A 200 -31.75 -6.55 1.13
CA LYS A 200 -32.20 -7.50 0.09
C LYS A 200 -32.64 -8.84 0.68
N SER A 201 -32.04 -9.28 1.79
CA SER A 201 -32.42 -10.49 2.53
C SER A 201 -33.67 -10.31 3.40
N ARG A 202 -33.94 -9.11 3.92
CA ARG A 202 -35.07 -8.81 4.83
C ARG A 202 -36.34 -8.30 4.13
N ILE A 203 -36.27 -7.78 2.90
CA ILE A 203 -37.45 -7.43 2.11
C ILE A 203 -37.90 -8.69 1.35
N GLN A 204 -38.58 -9.57 2.09
CA GLN A 204 -39.04 -10.91 1.68
C GLN A 204 -37.91 -11.90 1.34
N PRO A 205 -37.97 -13.16 1.79
CA PRO A 205 -37.13 -14.19 1.20
C PRO A 205 -37.33 -14.15 -0.33
N PRO A 206 -36.28 -14.25 -1.16
CA PRO A 206 -36.51 -14.39 -2.59
C PRO A 206 -37.48 -15.55 -2.76
N LYS A 207 -38.67 -15.27 -3.32
CA LYS A 207 -39.58 -16.36 -3.67
C LYS A 207 -38.74 -17.34 -4.49
N PRO A 208 -38.83 -18.66 -4.24
CA PRO A 208 -38.10 -19.69 -4.99
C PRO A 208 -38.15 -19.53 -6.52
N ASP A 209 -39.10 -18.72 -7.00
CA ASP A 209 -39.33 -18.33 -8.38
C ASP A 209 -38.20 -17.51 -9.07
N GLU A 210 -37.40 -16.68 -8.39
CA GLU A 210 -36.36 -15.87 -9.09
C GLU A 210 -35.09 -16.66 -9.43
N GLU A 211 -34.60 -17.49 -8.50
CA GLU A 211 -33.47 -18.39 -8.76
C GLU A 211 -33.87 -19.50 -9.73
N VAL A 212 -35.09 -20.01 -9.61
CA VAL A 212 -35.67 -20.94 -10.60
C VAL A 212 -35.84 -20.26 -11.96
N LYS A 213 -36.17 -18.97 -12.04
CA LYS A 213 -36.21 -18.23 -13.32
C LYS A 213 -34.83 -18.12 -13.97
N LYS A 214 -33.79 -17.79 -13.20
CA LYS A 214 -32.41 -17.74 -13.73
C LYS A 214 -31.95 -19.11 -14.20
N LEU A 215 -32.16 -20.14 -13.38
CA LEU A 215 -31.80 -21.51 -13.73
C LEU A 215 -32.60 -22.00 -14.95
N ARG A 216 -33.89 -21.65 -15.07
CA ARG A 216 -34.68 -21.92 -16.28
C ARG A 216 -34.15 -21.19 -17.50
N ALA A 217 -33.69 -19.95 -17.37
CA ALA A 217 -33.11 -19.20 -18.48
C ALA A 217 -31.78 -19.83 -18.95
N GLU A 218 -30.94 -20.27 -18.02
CA GLU A 218 -29.69 -20.99 -18.33
C GLU A 218 -29.96 -22.36 -18.98
N VAL A 219 -30.91 -23.14 -18.45
CA VAL A 219 -31.32 -24.43 -19.03
C VAL A 219 -31.93 -24.23 -20.43
N THR A 220 -32.73 -23.19 -20.63
CA THR A 220 -33.31 -22.86 -21.95
C THR A 220 -32.21 -22.49 -22.94
N ALA A 221 -31.20 -21.72 -22.53
CA ALA A 221 -30.09 -21.36 -23.39
C ALA A 221 -29.29 -22.60 -23.85
N LEU A 222 -29.01 -23.53 -22.93
CA LEU A 222 -28.34 -24.80 -23.25
C LEU A 222 -29.17 -25.66 -24.22
N ALA A 223 -30.49 -25.71 -24.04
CA ALA A 223 -31.37 -26.45 -24.94
C ALA A 223 -31.38 -25.86 -26.36
N VAL A 224 -31.46 -24.53 -26.48
CA VAL A 224 -31.40 -23.83 -27.79
C VAL A 224 -30.03 -24.03 -28.46
N GLU A 225 -28.94 -24.04 -27.69
CA GLU A 225 -27.61 -24.31 -28.24
C GLU A 225 -27.51 -25.74 -28.79
N ALA A 226 -27.99 -26.73 -28.04
CA ALA A 226 -28.03 -28.14 -28.48
C ALA A 226 -28.91 -28.31 -29.73
N GLU A 227 -30.08 -27.68 -29.78
CA GLU A 227 -30.95 -27.69 -30.96
C GLU A 227 -30.24 -27.06 -32.17
N SER A 228 -29.57 -25.92 -31.99
CA SER A 228 -28.84 -25.25 -33.08
C SER A 228 -27.68 -26.10 -33.61
N ALA A 229 -27.01 -26.86 -32.75
CA ALA A 229 -25.93 -27.75 -33.14
C ALA A 229 -26.44 -28.89 -34.03
N ILE A 230 -27.65 -29.39 -33.76
CA ILE A 230 -28.28 -30.44 -34.57
C ILE A 230 -28.89 -29.82 -35.84
N ALA A 231 -29.81 -28.88 -35.70
CA ALA A 231 -30.61 -28.36 -36.81
C ALA A 231 -29.78 -27.58 -37.85
N VAL A 232 -28.74 -26.86 -37.41
CA VAL A 232 -27.93 -26.01 -38.31
C VAL A 232 -26.60 -26.66 -38.61
N ARG A 233 -25.78 -26.98 -37.58
CA ARG A 233 -24.40 -27.42 -37.81
C ARG A 233 -24.33 -28.83 -38.39
N LEU A 234 -25.07 -29.79 -37.82
CA LEU A 234 -25.08 -31.16 -38.33
C LEU A 234 -25.74 -31.26 -39.71
N SER A 235 -26.85 -30.55 -39.94
CA SER A 235 -27.50 -30.48 -41.25
C SER A 235 -26.55 -29.93 -42.33
N SER A 236 -25.84 -28.83 -42.06
CA SER A 236 -24.87 -28.26 -43.00
C SER A 236 -23.68 -29.19 -43.25
N ALA A 237 -23.21 -29.92 -42.23
CA ALA A 237 -22.17 -30.93 -42.40
C ALA A 237 -22.62 -32.10 -43.27
N PHE A 238 -23.87 -32.54 -43.11
CA PHE A 238 -24.50 -33.56 -43.95
C PHE A 238 -24.70 -33.10 -45.39
N GLU A 239 -25.13 -31.86 -45.62
CA GLU A 239 -25.23 -31.26 -46.95
C GLU A 239 -23.86 -31.21 -47.64
N THR A 240 -22.82 -30.78 -46.90
CA THR A 240 -21.44 -30.73 -47.41
C THR A 240 -20.92 -32.12 -47.77
N LEU A 241 -21.19 -33.13 -46.92
CA LEU A 241 -20.83 -34.52 -47.19
C LEU A 241 -21.55 -35.06 -48.42
N CYS A 242 -22.86 -34.80 -48.54
CA CYS A 242 -23.66 -35.18 -49.71
C CYS A 242 -23.14 -34.52 -51.00
N ALA A 243 -22.80 -33.23 -50.95
CA ALA A 243 -22.24 -32.51 -52.09
C ALA A 243 -20.88 -33.10 -52.51
N TYR A 244 -20.00 -33.36 -51.55
CA TYR A 244 -18.71 -34.00 -51.82
C TYR A 244 -18.86 -35.40 -52.44
N CYS A 245 -19.77 -36.22 -51.91
CA CYS A 245 -20.08 -37.54 -52.47
C CYS A 245 -20.62 -37.44 -53.91
N ALA A 246 -21.51 -36.48 -54.17
CA ALA A 246 -22.06 -36.24 -55.50
C ALA A 246 -21.01 -35.79 -56.52
N GLU A 247 -20.11 -34.88 -56.13
CA GLU A 247 -19.02 -34.39 -56.98
C GLU A 247 -18.00 -35.48 -57.33
N ASN A 248 -17.73 -36.40 -56.39
CA ASN A 248 -16.74 -37.45 -56.56
C ASN A 248 -17.33 -38.80 -57.05
N MET A 249 -18.62 -38.85 -57.40
CA MET A 249 -19.33 -40.07 -57.82
C MET A 249 -19.23 -41.22 -56.80
N ILE A 250 -19.25 -40.87 -55.50
CA ILE A 250 -19.25 -41.82 -54.38
C ILE A 250 -20.68 -41.94 -53.85
N ASP A 251 -21.13 -43.16 -53.54
CA ASP A 251 -22.44 -43.35 -52.90
C ASP A 251 -22.50 -42.62 -51.55
N THR A 252 -23.55 -41.84 -51.34
CA THR A 252 -23.77 -41.13 -50.06
C THR A 252 -23.91 -42.16 -48.94
N PRO A 253 -23.10 -42.08 -47.86
CA PRO A 253 -23.13 -43.05 -46.78
C PRO A 253 -24.34 -42.84 -45.85
N ARG A 254 -25.53 -43.18 -46.35
CA ARG A 254 -26.81 -42.95 -45.66
C ARG A 254 -26.90 -43.72 -44.34
N ASP A 255 -26.39 -44.94 -44.27
CA ASP A 255 -26.39 -45.75 -43.04
C ASP A 255 -25.54 -45.11 -41.94
N PHE A 256 -24.42 -44.47 -42.31
CA PHE A 256 -23.58 -43.72 -41.38
C PHE A 256 -24.32 -42.48 -40.84
N MET A 257 -24.95 -41.70 -41.72
CA MET A 257 -25.74 -40.53 -41.33
C MET A 257 -26.92 -40.93 -40.42
N ALA A 258 -27.62 -42.01 -40.78
CA ALA A 258 -28.72 -42.57 -39.99
C ALA A 258 -28.24 -43.05 -38.61
N GLY A 259 -27.07 -43.68 -38.53
CA GLY A 259 -26.47 -44.09 -37.26
C GLY A 259 -26.17 -42.93 -36.32
N LEU A 260 -25.65 -41.81 -36.85
CA LEU A 260 -25.41 -40.60 -36.05
C LEU A 260 -26.70 -39.97 -35.52
N VAL A 261 -27.75 -39.92 -36.35
CA VAL A 261 -29.08 -39.43 -35.92
C VAL A 261 -29.68 -40.35 -34.86
N CYS A 262 -29.61 -41.67 -35.06
CA CYS A 262 -30.10 -42.66 -34.10
C CYS A 262 -29.40 -42.53 -32.72
N GLN A 263 -28.10 -42.23 -32.70
CA GLN A 263 -27.36 -41.99 -31.46
C GLN A 263 -27.84 -40.73 -30.72
N LEU A 264 -28.15 -39.65 -31.46
CA LEU A 264 -28.72 -38.43 -30.88
C LEU A 264 -30.12 -38.67 -30.31
N GLU A 265 -30.96 -39.42 -31.03
CA GLU A 265 -32.29 -39.83 -30.57
C GLU A 265 -32.20 -40.68 -29.30
N SER A 266 -31.30 -41.67 -29.26
CA SER A 266 -31.06 -42.50 -28.06
C SER A 266 -30.61 -41.65 -26.85
N THR A 267 -29.83 -40.60 -27.10
CA THR A 267 -29.38 -39.68 -26.03
C THR A 267 -30.54 -38.85 -25.50
N ALA A 268 -31.41 -38.34 -26.39
CA ALA A 268 -32.63 -37.63 -25.99
C ALA A 268 -33.59 -38.53 -25.21
N CYS A 269 -33.79 -39.78 -25.63
CA CYS A 269 -34.59 -40.77 -24.90
C CYS A 269 -34.00 -41.08 -23.51
N SER A 270 -32.68 -41.16 -23.40
CA SER A 270 -32.00 -41.37 -22.11
C SER A 270 -32.23 -40.19 -21.15
N LEU A 271 -32.20 -38.94 -21.66
CA LEU A 271 -32.55 -37.76 -20.86
C LEU A 271 -34.00 -37.81 -20.39
N ARG A 272 -34.95 -38.17 -21.27
CA ARG A 272 -36.35 -38.35 -20.87
C ARG A 272 -36.51 -39.38 -19.76
N SER A 273 -35.89 -40.55 -19.90
CA SER A 273 -35.95 -41.60 -18.88
C SER A 273 -35.30 -41.18 -17.56
N THR A 274 -34.21 -40.40 -17.60
CA THR A 274 -33.50 -39.94 -16.40
C THR A 274 -34.34 -38.97 -15.58
N PHE A 275 -35.15 -38.13 -16.25
CA PHE A 275 -35.98 -37.11 -15.62
C PHE A 275 -37.48 -37.48 -15.56
N ASP A 276 -37.84 -38.73 -15.89
CA ASP A 276 -39.22 -39.23 -15.93
C ASP A 276 -40.18 -38.33 -16.73
N LEU A 277 -39.75 -37.93 -17.93
CA LEU A 277 -40.48 -36.99 -18.78
C LEU A 277 -41.39 -37.72 -19.80
N PRO A 278 -42.64 -37.26 -20.03
CA PRO A 278 -43.50 -37.79 -21.08
C PRO A 278 -42.99 -37.44 -22.49
N ASP A 279 -43.39 -38.23 -23.49
CA ASP A 279 -43.00 -37.99 -24.89
C ASP A 279 -43.59 -36.71 -25.49
N GLU A 280 -44.71 -36.24 -24.93
CA GLU A 280 -45.36 -34.98 -25.26
C GLU A 280 -45.57 -34.14 -23.99
N PRO A 281 -45.47 -32.80 -24.06
CA PRO A 281 -45.82 -31.94 -22.94
C PRO A 281 -47.27 -32.19 -22.49
N THR A 282 -47.48 -32.70 -21.28
CA THR A 282 -48.82 -33.00 -20.73
C THR A 282 -49.61 -31.76 -20.29
N GLY A 283 -49.26 -30.58 -20.80
CA GLY A 283 -50.00 -29.34 -20.58
C GLY A 283 -51.31 -29.37 -21.37
N ASN A 284 -52.43 -29.59 -20.68
CA ASN A 284 -53.77 -29.48 -21.26
C ASN A 284 -53.92 -28.13 -22.00
N ALA A 285 -54.19 -28.16 -23.31
CA ALA A 285 -54.30 -26.96 -24.14
C ALA A 285 -55.60 -26.16 -23.89
N ALA A 286 -56.50 -26.65 -23.03
CA ALA A 286 -57.75 -25.99 -22.68
C ALA A 286 -57.66 -25.32 -21.28
N PRO A 287 -58.07 -24.05 -21.12
CA PRO A 287 -58.09 -23.38 -19.83
C PRO A 287 -59.06 -24.03 -18.83
N SER A 288 -58.73 -23.98 -17.54
CA SER A 288 -59.37 -24.75 -16.45
C SER A 288 -60.90 -24.61 -16.34
N TRP A 289 -61.47 -23.47 -16.75
CA TRP A 289 -62.92 -23.23 -16.73
C TRP A 289 -63.72 -24.08 -17.74
N LEU A 290 -63.06 -24.79 -18.66
CA LEU A 290 -63.68 -25.73 -19.61
C LEU A 290 -63.66 -27.19 -19.11
N THR A 291 -62.96 -27.48 -18.01
CA THR A 291 -62.78 -28.82 -17.43
C THR A 291 -63.44 -28.99 -16.06
N ASP A 292 -63.99 -27.93 -15.48
CA ASP A 292 -64.79 -28.04 -14.26
C ASP A 292 -66.18 -28.63 -14.57
N PRO A 293 -66.64 -29.69 -13.87
CA PRO A 293 -67.99 -30.21 -14.03
C PRO A 293 -69.01 -29.14 -13.61
N MET A 294 -70.06 -28.94 -14.41
CA MET A 294 -71.11 -27.94 -14.14
C MET A 294 -71.68 -28.11 -12.72
N PRO A 295 -71.82 -27.02 -11.94
CA PRO A 295 -72.41 -27.10 -10.61
C PRO A 295 -73.86 -27.56 -10.68
N GLN A 296 -74.19 -28.63 -9.97
CA GLN A 296 -75.58 -29.09 -9.80
C GLN A 296 -76.35 -28.06 -8.96
N ILE A 297 -77.29 -27.36 -9.60
CA ILE A 297 -78.24 -26.50 -8.90
C ILE A 297 -79.33 -27.39 -8.30
N ASN A 298 -79.21 -27.70 -7.00
CA ASN A 298 -80.31 -28.29 -6.25
C ASN A 298 -81.37 -27.21 -6.00
N GLY A 299 -82.33 -27.10 -6.92
CA GLY A 299 -83.57 -26.36 -6.71
C GLY A 299 -84.38 -27.03 -5.60
N GLN A 300 -84.76 -26.24 -4.60
CA GLN A 300 -85.66 -26.64 -3.53
C GLN A 300 -87.03 -27.03 -4.12
N GLU A 301 -87.51 -28.23 -3.85
CA GLU A 301 -88.91 -28.58 -4.05
C GLU A 301 -89.77 -27.97 -2.92
N ALA A 302 -90.99 -27.58 -3.33
CA ALA A 302 -91.96 -26.75 -2.64
C ALA A 302 -92.63 -27.41 -1.42
#